data_AF-A0A8W8LVE8-F1
#
_entry.id   AF-A0A8W8LVE8-F1
#
_cell.length_a   1.000
_cell.length_b   1.000
_cell.length_c   1.000
_cell.angle_alpha   90.00
_cell.angle_beta   90.00
_cell.angle_gamma   90.00
#
_symmetry.space_group_name_H-M   'P 1'
#
loop_
_entity.id
_entity.type
_entity.pdbx_description
1 polymer ?
#
loop_
_entity_poly.entity_id
_entity_poly.type
_entity_poly.pdbx_seq_one_letter_code
_entity_poly.pdbx_strand_id
1 'polypeptide(L)'
;MNHNSTSLSDNGVFPKIIFSIVLLGSLGNFITILYVTFTKQLHTPTFLAIGSLAITDLIVCMMSLIFMLPVVKPDFFHSGLQSVLCIILSIAMVKSSCDVVFLFSLRYALIVHPLNCRQYLTNSFVISASLTFWGYSLIISVLVLLIQSSIYNMNMDNYENHLIGTAISILIITVLPVTIISVLHCLKMRKLRSTTVNTAMTRRMSLI
;
A
#
# COMPACT_ATOMS: atom_id res chain seq x y z
N MET A 1 17.82 -45.40 8.61
CA MET A 1 18.82 -44.39 8.21
C MET A 1 18.14 -43.40 7.27
N ASN A 2 18.40 -42.10 7.49
CA ASN A 2 18.02 -40.93 6.68
C ASN A 2 16.55 -40.47 6.65
N HIS A 3 16.19 -39.60 7.61
CA HIS A 3 15.15 -38.58 7.40
C HIS A 3 15.40 -37.24 8.11
N ASN A 4 16.61 -36.99 8.64
CA ASN A 4 16.89 -35.83 9.53
C ASN A 4 17.88 -34.80 8.97
N SER A 5 18.28 -34.87 7.69
CA SER A 5 19.31 -33.96 7.14
C SER A 5 18.78 -32.74 6.38
N THR A 6 17.46 -32.61 6.17
CA THR A 6 16.87 -31.46 5.46
C THR A 6 16.33 -30.36 6.37
N SER A 7 16.26 -30.56 7.69
CA SER A 7 15.67 -29.58 8.61
C SER A 7 16.67 -28.61 9.26
N LEU A 8 17.98 -28.81 9.14
CA LEU A 8 18.99 -27.98 9.82
C LEU A 8 19.63 -26.87 8.96
N SER A 9 19.52 -26.95 7.63
CA SER A 9 20.03 -25.91 6.70
C SER A 9 19.02 -24.77 6.51
N ASP A 10 17.73 -25.09 6.51
CA ASP A 10 16.68 -24.13 6.15
C ASP A 10 16.29 -23.19 7.31
N ASN A 11 16.53 -23.59 8.57
CA ASN A 11 16.13 -22.79 9.74
C ASN A 11 16.94 -21.49 9.91
N GLY A 12 18.12 -21.39 9.28
CA GLY A 12 19.01 -20.24 9.43
C GLY A 12 19.02 -19.29 8.24
N VAL A 13 18.68 -19.75 7.03
CA VAL A 13 18.86 -18.97 5.79
C VAL A 13 17.64 -18.12 5.48
N PHE A 14 16.43 -18.69 5.57
CA PHE A 14 15.20 -17.97 5.26
C PHE A 14 14.99 -16.70 6.11
N PRO A 15 15.11 -16.73 7.45
CA PRO A 15 14.95 -15.51 8.26
C PRO A 15 15.99 -14.44 7.93
N LYS A 16 17.23 -14.85 7.61
CA LYS A 16 18.30 -13.93 7.20
C LYS A 16 17.99 -13.25 5.88
N ILE A 17 17.47 -13.99 4.90
CA ILE A 17 17.05 -13.43 3.60
C ILE A 17 15.94 -12.40 3.81
N ILE A 18 14.90 -12.74 4.57
CA ILE A 18 13.78 -11.82 4.81
C ILE A 18 14.27 -10.57 5.55
N PHE A 19 15.12 -10.73 6.57
CA PHE A 19 15.74 -9.60 7.27
C PHE A 19 16.54 -8.71 6.32
N SER A 20 17.35 -9.28 5.42
CA SER A 20 18.10 -8.52 4.41
C SER A 20 17.18 -7.77 3.45
N ILE A 21 16.09 -8.38 2.99
CA ILE A 21 15.11 -7.73 2.11
C ILE A 21 14.47 -6.54 2.81
N VAL A 22 14.02 -6.72 4.06
CA VAL A 22 13.38 -5.66 4.85
C VAL A 22 14.36 -4.54 5.16
N LEU A 23 15.62 -4.87 5.46
CA LEU A 23 16.68 -3.89 5.70
C LEU A 23 16.94 -3.07 4.43
N LEU A 24 17.12 -3.72 3.28
CA LEU A 24 17.31 -3.03 1.99
C LEU A 24 16.09 -2.17 1.63
N GLY A 25 14.88 -2.68 1.84
CA GLY A 25 13.63 -1.94 1.64
C GLY A 25 13.57 -0.69 2.52
N SER A 26 13.87 -0.82 3.82
CA SER A 26 13.89 0.33 4.72
C SER A 26 14.93 1.38 4.33
N LEU A 27 16.15 0.98 3.98
CA LEU A 27 17.20 1.89 3.54
C LEU A 27 16.83 2.62 2.25
N GLY A 28 16.33 1.89 1.24
CA GLY A 28 15.92 2.46 -0.03
C GLY A 28 14.79 3.48 0.12
N ASN A 29 13.78 3.15 0.94
CA ASN A 29 12.67 4.05 1.22
C ASN A 29 13.12 5.28 2.02
N PHE A 30 13.99 5.10 3.01
CA PHE A 30 14.56 6.21 3.77
C PHE A 30 15.34 7.18 2.88
N ILE A 31 16.23 6.67 2.02
CA ILE A 31 16.99 7.47 1.05
C ILE A 31 16.03 8.22 0.11
N THR A 32 14.97 7.56 -0.34
CA THR A 32 13.96 8.18 -1.22
C THR A 32 13.26 9.35 -0.52
N ILE A 33 12.88 9.19 0.74
CA ILE A 33 12.28 10.27 1.55
C ILE A 33 13.25 11.45 1.69
N LEU A 34 14.52 11.19 2.05
CA LEU A 34 15.53 12.23 2.15
C LEU A 34 15.69 12.97 0.81
N TYR A 35 15.82 12.22 -0.28
CA TYR A 35 16.04 12.79 -1.61
C TYR A 35 14.89 13.68 -2.07
N VAL A 36 13.63 13.24 -1.87
CA VAL A 36 12.43 14.03 -2.20
C VAL A 36 12.31 15.27 -1.30
N THR A 37 12.70 15.17 -0.02
CA THR A 37 12.58 16.26 0.95
C THR A 37 13.64 17.35 0.75
N PHE A 38 14.89 16.97 0.46
CA PHE A 38 15.99 17.93 0.33
C PHE A 38 16.08 18.58 -1.05
N THR A 39 15.53 17.96 -2.09
CA THR A 39 15.70 18.44 -3.46
C THR A 39 14.47 19.21 -3.93
N LYS A 40 14.51 20.54 -3.82
CA LYS A 40 13.40 21.43 -4.24
C LYS A 40 12.94 21.24 -5.69
N GLN A 41 13.85 20.83 -6.58
CA GLN A 41 13.54 20.54 -7.99
C GLN A 41 12.62 19.31 -8.16
N LEU A 42 12.54 18.44 -7.15
CA LEU A 42 11.68 17.27 -7.11
C LEU A 42 10.32 17.52 -6.47
N HIS A 43 9.92 18.75 -6.13
CA HIS A 43 8.56 19.02 -5.64
C HIS A 43 7.50 19.02 -6.76
N THR A 44 7.59 18.03 -7.65
CA THR A 44 6.56 17.74 -8.64
C THR A 44 5.58 16.71 -8.07
N PRO A 45 4.34 16.71 -8.56
CA PRO A 45 3.30 15.79 -8.05
C PRO A 45 3.71 14.32 -8.10
N THR A 46 4.46 13.90 -9.11
CA THR A 46 4.94 12.51 -9.25
C THR A 46 5.92 12.12 -8.15
N PHE A 47 6.84 13.01 -7.79
CA PHE A 47 7.81 12.76 -6.74
C PHE A 47 7.20 12.87 -5.34
N LEU A 48 6.17 13.70 -5.16
CA LEU A 48 5.36 13.69 -3.93
C LEU A 48 4.62 12.36 -3.76
N ALA A 49 4.08 11.79 -4.85
CA ALA A 49 3.46 10.47 -4.80
C ALA A 49 4.49 9.38 -4.46
N ILE A 50 5.69 9.45 -5.04
CA ILE A 50 6.81 8.54 -4.72
C ILE A 50 7.23 8.70 -3.26
N GLY A 51 7.32 9.93 -2.74
CA GLY A 51 7.62 10.19 -1.33
C GLY A 51 6.56 9.62 -0.39
N SER A 52 5.28 9.76 -0.74
CA SER A 52 4.17 9.19 0.03
C SER A 52 4.22 7.66 0.06
N LEU A 53 4.53 7.02 -1.07
CA LEU A 53 4.75 5.58 -1.15
C LEU A 53 5.94 5.17 -0.26
N ALA A 54 7.08 5.86 -0.38
CA ALA A 54 8.28 5.57 0.40
C ALA A 54 8.07 5.70 1.92
N ILE A 55 7.29 6.70 2.38
CA ILE A 55 6.91 6.81 3.80
C ILE A 55 6.15 5.57 4.26
N THR A 56 5.23 5.07 3.43
CA THR A 56 4.39 3.92 3.78
C THR A 56 5.17 2.63 3.78
N ASP A 57 5.99 2.42 2.75
CA ASP A 57 6.82 1.24 2.64
C ASP A 57 7.86 1.21 3.77
N LEU A 58 8.37 2.38 4.19
CA LEU A 58 9.22 2.48 5.38
C LEU A 58 8.47 2.05 6.65
N ILE A 59 7.21 2.47 6.84
CA ILE A 59 6.39 2.02 7.97
C ILE A 59 6.21 0.50 7.92
N VAL A 60 5.88 -0.08 6.75
CA VAL A 60 5.75 -1.53 6.58
C VAL A 60 7.05 -2.25 6.93
N CYS A 61 8.20 -1.77 6.44
CA CYS A 61 9.49 -2.37 6.74
C CYS A 61 9.84 -2.27 8.23
N MET A 62 9.64 -1.10 8.86
CA MET A 62 9.90 -0.92 10.29
C MET A 62 9.02 -1.82 11.16
N MET A 63 7.73 -1.93 10.85
CA MET A 63 6.83 -2.84 11.53
C MET A 63 7.26 -4.29 11.34
N SER A 64 7.67 -4.68 10.12
CA SER A 64 8.17 -6.01 9.82
C SER A 64 9.44 -6.35 10.62
N LEU A 65 10.36 -5.38 10.82
CA LEU A 65 11.52 -5.54 11.69
C LEU A 65 11.11 -5.75 13.15
N ILE A 66 10.15 -4.97 13.66
CA ILE A 66 9.63 -5.11 15.02
C ILE A 66 9.10 -6.54 15.24
N PHE A 67 8.31 -7.07 14.29
CA PHE A 67 7.76 -8.42 14.37
C PHE A 67 8.81 -9.55 14.26
N MET A 68 10.00 -9.27 13.69
CA MET A 68 11.10 -10.25 13.61
C MET A 68 12.00 -10.27 14.84
N LEU A 69 11.95 -9.24 15.70
CA LEU A 69 12.81 -9.19 16.88
C LEU A 69 12.40 -10.25 17.91
N PRO A 70 13.33 -11.07 18.42
CA PRO A 70 13.04 -12.13 19.40
C PRO A 70 12.59 -11.58 20.77
N VAL A 71 12.68 -10.25 20.96
CA VAL A 71 12.17 -9.54 22.14
C VAL A 71 10.63 -9.57 22.17
N VAL A 72 9.97 -9.73 21.02
CA VAL A 72 8.52 -9.96 20.94
C VAL A 72 8.26 -11.44 21.21
N LYS A 73 8.32 -11.83 22.49
CA LYS A 73 8.00 -13.20 22.92
C LYS A 73 6.52 -13.53 22.64
N PRO A 74 6.17 -14.81 22.37
CA PRO A 74 4.77 -15.31 22.30
C PRO A 74 3.89 -14.86 23.47
N ASP A 75 4.47 -14.61 24.66
CA ASP A 75 3.71 -14.15 25.83
C ASP A 75 3.50 -12.62 25.86
N PHE A 76 4.36 -11.84 25.19
CA PHE A 76 4.18 -10.39 25.00
C PHE A 76 3.06 -10.08 24.00
N PHE A 77 2.76 -11.05 23.13
CA PHE A 77 1.66 -11.07 22.17
C PHE A 77 0.27 -11.22 22.85
N HIS A 78 0.18 -11.51 24.15
CA HIS A 78 -1.12 -11.49 24.87
C HIS A 78 -1.60 -10.07 25.24
N SER A 79 -0.88 -9.03 24.84
CA SER A 79 -1.14 -7.64 25.21
C SER A 79 -1.85 -6.85 24.09
N GLY A 80 -2.67 -5.85 24.46
CA GLY A 80 -3.30 -4.93 23.51
C GLY A 80 -2.34 -4.15 22.62
N LEU A 81 -1.03 -4.22 22.86
CA LEU A 81 -0.01 -3.62 22.00
C LEU A 81 0.15 -4.38 20.67
N GLN A 82 0.03 -5.72 20.67
CA GLN A 82 0.12 -6.50 19.42
C GLN A 82 -1.01 -6.11 18.48
N SER A 83 -2.24 -6.08 18.99
CA SER A 83 -3.40 -5.79 18.15
C SER A 83 -3.20 -4.44 17.47
N VAL A 84 -2.78 -3.41 18.21
CA VAL A 84 -2.43 -2.08 17.69
C VAL A 84 -1.35 -2.16 16.60
N LEU A 85 -0.25 -2.88 16.82
CA LEU A 85 0.81 -3.04 15.80
C LEU A 85 0.30 -3.76 14.54
N CYS A 86 -0.55 -4.78 14.69
CA CYS A 86 -1.20 -5.46 13.56
C CYS A 86 -2.17 -4.54 12.81
N ILE A 87 -2.91 -3.67 13.50
CA ILE A 87 -3.76 -2.65 12.86
C ILE A 87 -2.88 -1.70 12.04
N ILE A 88 -1.80 -1.17 12.65
CA ILE A 88 -0.90 -0.23 11.99
C ILE A 88 -0.28 -0.85 10.73
N LEU A 89 0.20 -2.10 10.82
CA LEU A 89 0.73 -2.83 9.67
C LEU A 89 -0.32 -3.02 8.58
N SER A 90 -1.56 -3.39 8.95
CA SER A 90 -2.66 -3.57 7.99
C SER A 90 -3.00 -2.27 7.26
N ILE A 91 -3.07 -1.15 7.99
CA ILE A 91 -3.32 0.19 7.43
C ILE A 91 -2.21 0.55 6.43
N ALA A 92 -0.95 0.32 6.80
CA ALA A 92 0.19 0.63 5.95
C ALA A 92 0.20 -0.23 4.67
N MET A 93 -0.11 -1.52 4.76
CA MET A 93 -0.18 -2.43 3.60
C MET A 93 -1.27 -2.03 2.60
N VAL A 94 -2.49 -1.71 3.07
CA VAL A 94 -3.57 -1.22 2.20
C VAL A 94 -3.16 0.10 1.54
N LYS A 95 -2.59 1.02 2.32
CA LYS A 95 -2.20 2.33 1.82
C LYS A 95 -1.07 2.25 0.78
N SER A 96 -0.06 1.42 1.01
CA SER A 96 1.04 1.18 0.06
C SER A 96 0.48 0.65 -1.28
N SER A 97 -0.44 -0.32 -1.21
CA SER A 97 -1.11 -0.85 -2.40
C SER A 97 -1.86 0.23 -3.19
N CYS A 98 -2.53 1.16 -2.50
CA CYS A 98 -3.23 2.29 -3.13
C CYS A 98 -2.25 3.26 -3.80
N ASP A 99 -1.15 3.59 -3.14
CA ASP A 99 -0.12 4.49 -3.66
C ASP A 99 0.54 3.94 -4.92
N VAL A 100 0.81 2.62 -4.97
CA VAL A 100 1.35 1.96 -6.17
C VAL A 100 0.39 2.14 -7.35
N VAL A 101 -0.89 1.81 -7.18
CA VAL A 101 -1.92 1.97 -8.23
C VAL A 101 -2.03 3.42 -8.69
N PHE A 102 -2.02 4.34 -7.74
CA PHE A 102 -2.08 5.76 -8.01
C PHE A 102 -0.86 6.23 -8.83
N LEU A 103 0.35 5.80 -8.45
CA LEU A 103 1.58 6.14 -9.15
C LEU A 103 1.59 5.60 -10.59
N PHE A 104 1.16 4.36 -10.80
CA PHE A 104 1.03 3.79 -12.15
C PHE A 104 0.01 4.56 -12.99
N SER A 105 -1.15 4.87 -12.42
CA SER A 105 -2.20 5.66 -13.08
C SER A 105 -1.72 7.06 -13.45
N LEU A 106 -0.96 7.68 -12.54
CA LEU A 106 -0.38 9.00 -12.71
C LEU A 106 0.63 9.03 -13.87
N ARG A 107 1.55 8.06 -13.90
CA ARG A 107 2.54 7.92 -14.98
C ARG A 107 1.86 7.68 -16.32
N TYR A 108 0.85 6.81 -16.35
CA TYR A 108 0.05 6.57 -17.56
C TYR A 108 -0.61 7.86 -18.07
N ALA A 109 -1.23 8.64 -17.18
CA ALA A 109 -1.88 9.89 -17.53
C ALA A 109 -0.92 10.93 -18.14
N LEU A 110 0.29 11.05 -17.58
CA LEU A 110 1.34 11.94 -18.09
C LEU A 110 1.86 11.53 -19.47
N ILE A 111 1.93 10.22 -19.75
CA ILE A 111 2.35 9.69 -21.06
C ILE A 111 1.28 9.94 -22.13
N VAL A 112 0.00 9.67 -21.81
CA VAL A 112 -1.10 9.75 -22.79
C VAL A 112 -1.56 11.20 -23.02
N HIS A 113 -1.53 12.06 -22.00
CA HIS A 113 -2.02 13.44 -22.08
C HIS A 113 -1.02 14.44 -21.46
N PRO A 114 0.15 14.64 -22.08
CA PRO A 114 1.26 15.39 -21.48
C PRO A 114 0.93 16.85 -21.14
N LEU A 115 0.11 17.53 -21.94
CA LEU A 115 -0.21 18.95 -21.77
C LEU A 115 -1.38 19.19 -20.81
N ASN A 116 -2.44 18.40 -20.92
CA ASN A 116 -3.64 18.60 -20.10
C ASN A 116 -3.44 18.07 -18.68
N CYS A 117 -2.80 16.91 -18.51
CA CYS A 117 -2.53 16.37 -17.17
C CYS A 117 -1.59 17.29 -16.37
N ARG A 118 -0.63 17.94 -17.02
CA ARG A 118 0.28 18.88 -16.35
C ARG A 118 -0.43 20.09 -15.75
N GLN A 119 -1.58 20.50 -16.28
CA GLN A 119 -2.36 21.64 -15.75
C GLN A 119 -3.22 21.26 -14.55
N TYR A 120 -3.80 20.05 -14.52
CA TYR A 120 -4.67 19.61 -13.41
C TYR A 120 -3.89 18.95 -12.27
N LEU A 121 -2.70 18.44 -12.56
CA LEU A 121 -1.90 17.71 -11.60
C LEU A 121 -1.11 18.70 -10.73
N THR A 122 -1.73 19.10 -9.63
CA THR A 122 -1.12 19.99 -8.62
C THR A 122 -0.63 19.18 -7.41
N ASN A 123 0.28 19.78 -6.65
CA ASN A 123 0.76 19.17 -5.39
C ASN A 123 -0.39 18.95 -4.40
N SER A 124 -1.34 19.88 -4.33
CA SER A 124 -2.53 19.76 -3.49
C SER A 124 -3.42 18.58 -3.86
N PHE A 125 -3.51 18.23 -5.15
CA PHE A 125 -4.26 17.05 -5.59
C PHE A 125 -3.62 15.76 -5.07
N VAL A 126 -2.29 15.64 -5.17
CA VAL A 126 -1.56 14.44 -4.68
C VAL A 126 -1.63 14.32 -3.17
N ILE A 127 -1.50 15.44 -2.45
CA ILE A 127 -1.63 15.46 -0.98
C ILE A 127 -3.06 15.04 -0.58
N SER A 128 -4.08 15.61 -1.24
CA SER A 128 -5.47 15.24 -1.00
C SER A 128 -5.74 13.76 -1.30
N ALA A 129 -5.26 13.25 -2.42
CA ALA A 129 -5.38 11.83 -2.77
C ALA A 129 -4.71 10.93 -1.71
N SER A 130 -3.49 11.27 -1.29
CA SER A 130 -2.78 10.54 -0.24
C SER A 130 -3.55 10.54 1.08
N LEU A 131 -4.17 11.66 1.47
CA LEU A 131 -4.98 11.74 2.68
C LEU A 131 -6.24 10.88 2.57
N THR A 132 -6.88 10.84 1.39
CA THR A 132 -8.03 9.95 1.16
C THR A 132 -7.65 8.47 1.26
N PHE A 133 -6.45 8.09 0.81
CA PHE A 133 -5.97 6.72 0.93
C PHE A 133 -5.68 6.32 2.37
N TRP A 134 -5.19 7.24 3.22
CA TRP A 134 -5.05 6.99 4.66
C TRP A 134 -6.39 6.76 5.35
N GLY A 135 -7.39 7.60 5.06
CA GLY A 135 -8.74 7.40 5.63
C GLY A 135 -9.37 6.08 5.17
N TYR A 136 -9.22 5.77 3.88
CA TYR A 136 -9.70 4.53 3.31
C TYR A 136 -9.02 3.29 3.90
N SER A 137 -7.69 3.31 4.05
CA SER A 137 -6.94 2.18 4.62
C SER A 137 -7.31 1.92 6.07
N LEU A 138 -7.60 2.96 6.85
CA LEU A 138 -8.12 2.83 8.21
C LEU A 138 -9.45 2.07 8.22
N ILE A 139 -10.42 2.49 7.39
CA ILE A 139 -11.75 1.86 7.33
C ILE A 139 -11.63 0.38 6.95
N ILE A 140 -10.86 0.06 5.90
CA ILE A 140 -10.67 -1.33 5.46
C ILE A 140 -9.99 -2.17 6.53
N SER A 141 -8.96 -1.64 7.19
CA SER A 141 -8.22 -2.39 8.22
C SER A 141 -9.11 -2.70 9.42
N VAL A 142 -9.96 -1.76 9.85
CA VAL A 142 -10.93 -2.00 10.93
C VAL A 142 -11.95 -3.07 10.51
N LEU A 143 -12.50 -2.98 9.29
CA LEU A 143 -13.45 -3.98 8.80
C LEU A 143 -12.87 -5.40 8.79
N VAL A 144 -11.62 -5.54 8.35
CA VAL A 144 -10.95 -6.84 8.33
C VAL A 144 -10.77 -7.40 9.74
N LEU A 145 -10.39 -6.57 10.71
CA LEU A 145 -10.25 -7.00 12.10
C LEU A 145 -11.58 -7.44 12.71
N LEU A 146 -12.68 -6.76 12.39
CA LEU A 146 -14.01 -7.16 12.84
C LEU A 146 -14.43 -8.51 12.25
N ILE A 147 -14.14 -8.73 10.96
CA ILE A 147 -14.39 -10.01 10.29
C ILE A 147 -13.50 -11.11 10.88
N GLN A 148 -12.24 -10.84 11.16
CA GLN A 148 -11.33 -11.82 11.76
C GLN A 148 -11.78 -12.18 13.18
N SER A 149 -12.19 -11.19 13.97
CA SER A 149 -12.75 -11.41 15.31
C SER A 149 -14.05 -12.23 15.27
N SER A 150 -14.94 -11.97 14.31
CA SER A 150 -16.18 -12.75 14.17
C SER A 150 -15.92 -14.19 13.76
N ILE A 151 -14.99 -14.44 12.83
CA ILE A 151 -14.58 -15.79 12.41
C ILE A 151 -13.93 -16.55 13.57
N TYR A 152 -13.05 -15.90 14.32
CA TYR A 152 -12.36 -16.51 15.47
C TYR A 152 -13.32 -16.92 16.58
N ASN A 153 -14.36 -16.10 16.85
CA ASN A 153 -15.36 -16.41 17.88
C ASN A 153 -16.31 -17.57 17.52
N MET A 154 -16.39 -17.98 16.24
CA MET A 154 -17.34 -19.01 15.80
C MET A 154 -16.81 -20.45 15.86
N ASN A 155 -15.49 -20.67 15.87
CA ASN A 155 -14.91 -22.01 15.83
C ASN A 155 -13.70 -22.12 16.77
N MET A 156 -13.88 -22.81 17.90
CA MET A 156 -12.77 -23.24 18.75
C MET A 156 -11.95 -24.30 18.00
N ASP A 157 -10.66 -24.04 17.86
CA ASP A 157 -9.60 -24.86 17.26
C ASP A 157 -9.66 -25.05 15.73
N ASN A 158 -8.66 -24.51 15.04
CA ASN A 158 -7.81 -25.22 14.04
C ASN A 158 -6.99 -24.21 13.23
N TYR A 159 -5.72 -24.56 13.00
CA TYR A 159 -4.77 -23.88 12.12
C TYR A 159 -5.35 -23.52 10.74
N GLU A 160 -6.29 -24.33 10.24
CA GLU A 160 -7.04 -24.09 9.00
C GLU A 160 -7.90 -22.81 9.04
N ASN A 161 -8.52 -22.48 10.17
CA ASN A 161 -9.29 -21.25 10.32
C ASN A 161 -8.39 -20.01 10.32
N HIS A 162 -7.17 -20.13 10.85
CA HIS A 162 -6.17 -19.06 10.76
C HIS A 162 -5.69 -18.89 9.32
N LEU A 163 -5.50 -19.97 8.56
CA LEU A 163 -5.10 -19.93 7.15
C LEU A 163 -6.21 -19.36 6.25
N ILE A 164 -7.46 -19.76 6.48
CA ILE A 164 -8.63 -19.25 5.74
C ILE A 164 -8.84 -17.77 6.08
N GLY A 165 -8.76 -17.41 7.37
CA GLY A 165 -8.85 -16.03 7.83
C GLY A 165 -7.75 -15.14 7.23
N THR A 166 -6.51 -15.63 7.15
CA THR A 166 -5.41 -14.88 6.51
C THR A 166 -5.52 -14.83 4.99
N ALA A 167 -5.99 -15.89 4.34
CA ALA A 167 -6.21 -15.88 2.89
C ALA A 167 -7.34 -14.91 2.50
N ILE A 168 -8.44 -14.91 3.25
CA ILE A 168 -9.55 -13.97 3.07
C ILE A 168 -9.10 -12.54 3.35
N SER A 169 -8.32 -12.32 4.42
CA SER A 169 -7.80 -10.99 4.72
C SER A 169 -6.86 -10.51 3.62
N ILE A 170 -5.96 -11.34 3.07
CA ILE A 170 -5.13 -10.97 1.91
C ILE A 170 -6.01 -10.63 0.69
N LEU A 171 -6.99 -11.45 0.35
CA LEU A 171 -7.84 -11.20 -0.82
C LEU A 171 -8.64 -9.90 -0.68
N ILE A 172 -9.16 -9.61 0.51
CA ILE A 172 -9.93 -8.41 0.83
C ILE A 172 -9.05 -7.16 1.03
N ILE A 173 -7.83 -7.30 1.57
CA ILE A 173 -6.91 -6.19 1.84
C ILE A 173 -6.19 -5.77 0.56
N THR A 174 -5.74 -6.74 -0.26
CA THR A 174 -4.83 -6.46 -1.38
C THR A 174 -5.51 -6.49 -2.73
N VAL A 175 -6.44 -7.40 -3.01
CA VAL A 175 -6.94 -7.58 -4.38
C VAL A 175 -8.18 -6.74 -4.65
N LEU A 176 -9.16 -6.79 -3.76
CA LEU A 176 -10.46 -6.11 -3.92
C LEU A 176 -10.34 -4.56 -3.90
N PRO A 177 -9.60 -3.94 -2.97
CA PRO A 177 -9.45 -2.49 -2.88
C PRO A 177 -8.67 -1.92 -4.07
N VAL A 178 -7.59 -2.60 -4.43
CA VAL A 178 -6.70 -2.23 -5.54
C VAL A 178 -7.44 -2.28 -6.87
N THR A 179 -8.24 -3.33 -7.10
CA THR A 179 -9.03 -3.45 -8.33
C THR A 179 -10.16 -2.42 -8.38
N ILE A 180 -10.90 -2.20 -7.29
CA ILE A 180 -11.94 -1.17 -7.23
C ILE A 180 -11.35 0.22 -7.44
N ILE A 181 -10.28 0.59 -6.71
CA ILE A 181 -9.64 1.90 -6.85
C ILE A 181 -9.07 2.06 -8.26
N SER A 182 -8.43 1.03 -8.82
CA SER A 182 -7.91 1.04 -10.19
C SER A 182 -9.03 1.29 -11.21
N VAL A 183 -10.14 0.56 -11.11
CA VAL A 183 -11.29 0.72 -12.01
C VAL A 183 -11.93 2.09 -11.84
N LEU A 184 -12.21 2.53 -10.62
CA LEU A 184 -12.80 3.84 -10.34
C LEU A 184 -11.90 4.98 -10.84
N HIS A 185 -10.58 4.87 -10.64
CA HIS A 185 -9.63 5.85 -11.11
C HIS A 185 -9.53 5.85 -12.64
N CYS A 186 -9.50 4.67 -13.28
CA CYS A 186 -9.57 4.54 -14.74
C CYS A 186 -10.86 5.14 -15.30
N LEU A 187 -12.01 4.90 -14.69
CA LEU A 187 -13.30 5.46 -15.11
C LEU A 187 -13.35 6.98 -14.94
N LYS A 188 -12.87 7.51 -13.81
CA LYS A 188 -12.73 8.96 -13.58
C LYS A 188 -11.85 9.61 -14.65
N MET A 189 -10.73 8.98 -14.99
CA MET A 189 -9.82 9.44 -16.04
C MET A 189 -10.47 9.39 -17.43
N ARG A 190 -11.24 8.33 -17.74
CA ARG A 190 -12.01 8.23 -19.00
C ARG A 190 -13.08 9.31 -19.11
N LYS A 191 -13.79 9.61 -18.01
CA LYS A 191 -14.83 10.64 -17.98
C LYS A 191 -14.25 12.04 -18.12
N LEU A 192 -13.17 12.36 -17.41
CA LEU A 192 -12.42 13.61 -17.58
C LEU A 192 -11.97 13.78 -19.03
N ARG A 193 -11.45 12.70 -19.66
CA ARG A 193 -11.09 12.70 -21.09
C ARG A 193 -12.28 13.02 -21.98
N SER A 194 -13.43 12.37 -21.80
CA SER A 194 -14.63 12.62 -22.61
C SER A 194 -15.11 14.07 -22.49
N THR A 195 -15.12 14.64 -21.27
CA THR A 195 -15.54 16.03 -21.05
C THR A 195 -14.56 17.01 -21.68
N THR A 196 -13.25 16.80 -21.54
CA THR A 196 -12.24 17.67 -22.15
C THR A 196 -12.29 17.64 -23.68
N VAL A 197 -12.50 16.47 -24.29
CA VAL A 197 -12.65 16.33 -25.74
C VAL A 197 -13.90 17.07 -26.23
N ASN A 198 -15.04 16.91 -25.55
CA ASN A 198 -16.28 17.59 -25.91
C ASN A 198 -16.14 19.12 -25.82
N THR A 199 -15.55 19.65 -24.74
CA THR A 199 -15.32 21.10 -24.59
C THR A 199 -14.38 21.66 -25.66
N ALA A 200 -13.35 20.91 -26.05
CA ALA A 200 -12.47 21.30 -27.15
C ALA A 200 -13.19 21.33 -28.51
N MET A 201 -14.13 20.42 -28.74
CA MET A 201 -14.94 20.36 -29.96
C MET A 201 -15.92 21.54 -30.03
N THR A 202 -16.61 21.86 -28.93
CA THR A 202 -17.53 23.00 -28.85
C THR A 202 -16.81 24.34 -29.08
N ARG A 203 -15.61 24.50 -28.51
CA ARG A 203 -14.80 25.73 -28.69
C ARG A 203 -14.30 25.92 -30.13
N ARG A 204 -14.06 24.83 -30.87
CA ARG A 204 -13.74 24.89 -32.30
C ARG A 204 -14.96 25.27 -33.14
N MET A 205 -16.14 24.77 -32.80
CA MET A 205 -17.39 25.12 -33.49
C MET A 205 -17.82 26.57 -33.26
N SER A 206 -17.47 27.19 -32.13
CA SER A 206 -17.79 28.60 -31.86
C SER A 206 -16.83 29.62 -32.51
N LEU A 207 -15.78 29.17 -33.18
CA LEU A 207 -14.78 30.02 -33.86
C LEU A 207 -14.93 30.00 -35.40
N ILE A 208 -15.89 29.24 -35.91
CA ILE A 208 -16.31 29.18 -37.32
C ILE A 208 -17.63 29.92 -37.42
#